data_AF-A0A9D4CIS0-F1
#
_entry.id   AF-A0A9D4CIS0-F1
#
_cell.length_a   1.000
_cell.length_b   1.000
_cell.length_c   1.000
_cell.angle_alpha   90.00
_cell.angle_beta   90.00
_cell.angle_gamma   90.00
#
_symmetry.space_group_name_H-M   'P 1'
#
loop_
_entity.id
_entity.type
_entity.pdbx_description
1 polymer ?
#
loop_
_entity_poly.entity_id
_entity_poly.type
_entity_poly.pdbx_seq_one_letter_code
_entity_poly.pdbx_strand_id
1 'polypeptide(L)'
;MSHGRRSHVHVTKIVVLVVLLLVAFQYLLNALFLKPQSFLVLRITHTSAETEVKSPLPYNLNARNITPATLGNVTLERCPVLPPLLHGHVEVDKRVPSWTSLEEKFPSLLKGGHSRPPGCVARHKVAIVIPFRDRDIHLKIFLNNIHPFLQKQQLDYAIFVVEMAVNVTFNRALLMNIGYLEALKDYDYQCFVFHDVDLLPEDDRNLYSCEQSPRHMSVAVDTLNYKLPYAQLFGGVSAISREHFQAINGFSNLYFGWGGEDDDMYRR
;
A
#
# COMPACT_ATOMS: atom_id res chain seq x y z
N MET A 1 -37.58 1.04 -57.05
CA MET A 1 -36.91 1.63 -55.87
C MET A 1 -36.21 0.53 -55.06
N SER A 2 -34.94 0.18 -55.34
CA SER A 2 -34.18 -0.73 -54.45
C SER A 2 -32.64 -0.57 -54.46
N HIS A 3 -32.11 0.52 -55.03
CA HIS A 3 -30.65 0.71 -55.12
C HIS A 3 -29.99 1.41 -53.92
N GLY A 4 -30.77 1.85 -52.91
CA GLY A 4 -30.23 2.61 -51.76
C GLY A 4 -29.78 1.79 -50.54
N ARG A 5 -30.13 0.50 -50.43
CA ARG A 5 -29.93 -0.28 -49.18
C ARG A 5 -28.56 -0.96 -49.05
N ARG A 6 -27.85 -1.19 -50.16
CA ARG A 6 -26.55 -1.90 -50.16
C ARG A 6 -25.37 -1.00 -49.78
N SER A 7 -25.41 0.27 -50.19
CA SER A 7 -24.34 1.25 -49.90
C SER A 7 -24.28 1.61 -48.41
N HIS A 8 -25.45 1.80 -47.77
CA HIS A 8 -25.54 2.17 -46.37
C HIS A 8 -24.93 1.14 -45.41
N VAL A 9 -25.14 -0.15 -45.67
CA VAL A 9 -24.59 -1.25 -44.84
C VAL A 9 -23.07 -1.31 -44.94
N HIS A 10 -22.50 -0.98 -46.09
CA HIS A 10 -21.05 -0.99 -46.30
C HIS A 10 -20.37 0.18 -45.57
N VAL A 11 -20.97 1.37 -45.63
CA VAL A 11 -20.50 2.56 -44.91
C VAL A 11 -20.58 2.34 -43.40
N THR A 12 -21.67 1.77 -42.89
CA THR A 12 -21.79 1.46 -41.45
C THR A 12 -20.72 0.47 -40.96
N LYS A 13 -20.39 -0.56 -41.75
CA LYS A 13 -19.33 -1.51 -41.40
C LYS A 13 -17.94 -0.87 -41.36
N ILE A 14 -17.64 0.04 -42.29
CA ILE A 14 -16.37 0.76 -42.34
C ILE A 14 -16.23 1.70 -41.14
N VAL A 15 -17.29 2.44 -40.79
CA VAL A 15 -17.29 3.34 -39.63
C VAL A 15 -17.06 2.57 -38.33
N VAL A 16 -17.73 1.41 -38.14
CA VAL A 16 -17.52 0.57 -36.95
C VAL A 16 -16.08 0.06 -36.87
N LEU A 17 -15.50 -0.37 -37.98
CA LEU A 17 -14.11 -0.86 -38.01
C LEU A 17 -13.10 0.25 -37.66
N VAL A 18 -13.30 1.47 -38.19
CA VAL A 18 -12.43 2.62 -37.89
C VAL A 18 -12.53 3.01 -36.41
N VAL A 19 -13.73 3.03 -35.84
CA VAL A 19 -13.92 3.32 -34.40
C VAL A 19 -13.23 2.27 -33.54
N LEU A 20 -13.36 0.98 -33.87
CA LEU A 20 -12.69 -0.10 -33.13
C LEU A 20 -11.17 0.01 -33.19
N LEU A 21 -10.61 0.36 -34.37
CA LEU A 21 -9.17 0.56 -34.53
C LEU A 21 -8.66 1.77 -33.75
N LEU A 22 -9.41 2.87 -33.69
CA LEU A 22 -9.06 4.06 -32.91
C LEU A 22 -9.10 3.77 -31.39
N VAL A 23 -10.09 3.01 -30.92
CA VAL A 23 -10.16 2.59 -29.51
C VAL A 23 -9.00 1.66 -29.16
N ALA A 24 -8.69 0.69 -30.02
CA ALA A 24 -7.56 -0.21 -29.82
C ALA A 24 -6.22 0.54 -29.82
N PHE A 25 -6.05 1.53 -30.71
CA PHE A 25 -4.86 2.37 -30.77
C PHE A 25 -4.72 3.27 -29.53
N GLN A 26 -5.82 3.87 -29.06
CA GLN A 26 -5.81 4.65 -27.82
C GLN A 26 -5.46 3.78 -26.60
N TYR A 27 -5.96 2.55 -26.57
CA TYR A 27 -5.63 1.58 -25.52
C TYR A 27 -4.14 1.19 -25.57
N LEU A 28 -3.60 0.95 -26.77
CA LEU A 28 -2.19 0.60 -26.98
C LEU A 28 -1.26 1.76 -26.58
N LEU A 29 -1.61 2.99 -26.93
CA LEU A 29 -0.88 4.19 -26.48
C LEU A 29 -0.90 4.30 -24.95
N ASN A 30 -2.06 4.14 -24.32
CA ASN A 30 -2.17 4.18 -22.86
C ASN A 30 -1.33 3.08 -22.18
N ALA A 31 -1.27 1.88 -22.77
CA ALA A 31 -0.45 0.78 -22.27
C ALA A 31 1.07 1.03 -22.44
N LEU A 32 1.48 1.68 -23.53
CA LEU A 32 2.88 2.00 -23.82
C LEU A 32 3.44 3.15 -22.95
N PHE A 33 2.59 4.04 -22.43
CA PHE A 33 3.00 5.18 -21.59
C PHE A 33 2.89 4.94 -20.08
N LEU A 34 2.47 3.75 -19.63
CA LEU A 34 2.56 3.35 -18.23
C LEU A 34 4.01 2.99 -17.89
N LYS A 35 4.81 4.00 -17.50
CA LYS A 35 6.10 3.75 -16.85
C LYS A 35 5.87 2.91 -15.58
N PRO A 36 6.63 1.84 -15.35
CA PRO A 36 6.56 1.12 -14.09
C PRO A 36 7.05 2.06 -12.99
N GLN A 37 6.14 2.52 -12.13
CA GLN A 37 6.50 3.26 -10.93
C GLN A 37 6.97 2.27 -9.87
N SER A 38 8.05 2.64 -9.17
CA SER A 38 8.70 1.85 -8.13
C SER A 38 7.79 1.63 -6.90
N PHE A 39 6.76 2.48 -6.75
CA PHE A 39 5.69 2.35 -5.78
C PHE A 39 4.50 1.63 -6.42
N LEU A 40 4.03 0.56 -5.76
CA LEU A 40 2.75 -0.06 -6.09
C LEU A 40 1.67 0.88 -5.56
N VAL A 41 1.34 1.92 -6.33
CA VAL A 41 0.00 2.49 -6.23
C VAL A 41 -0.90 1.42 -6.85
N LEU A 42 -1.61 0.67 -6.01
CA LEU A 42 -2.69 -0.19 -6.48
C LEU A 42 -3.81 0.74 -6.94
N ARG A 43 -3.66 1.23 -8.18
CA ARG A 43 -4.74 1.79 -8.98
C ARG A 43 -5.63 0.63 -9.40
N ILE A 44 -6.47 0.17 -8.48
CA ILE A 44 -7.46 -0.85 -8.77
C ILE A 44 -8.60 -0.18 -9.52
N THR A 45 -8.38 0.11 -10.80
CA THR A 45 -9.47 0.32 -11.73
C THR A 45 -10.02 -1.06 -12.06
N HIS A 46 -11.26 -1.28 -11.63
CA HIS A 46 -12.02 -2.51 -11.76
C HIS A 46 -12.10 -3.00 -13.23
N THR A 47 -11.15 -3.83 -13.68
CA THR A 47 -11.32 -4.69 -14.86
C THR A 47 -10.39 -5.89 -14.77
N SER A 48 -11.01 -7.06 -14.67
CA SER A 48 -10.46 -8.40 -14.75
C SER A 48 -9.54 -8.64 -15.95
N ALA A 49 -8.32 -9.15 -15.72
CA ALA A 49 -7.64 -10.15 -16.56
C ALA A 49 -6.29 -10.57 -15.93
N GLU A 50 -6.02 -11.88 -15.98
CA GLU A 50 -4.83 -12.59 -15.51
C GLU A 50 -3.56 -12.20 -16.26
N THR A 51 -2.39 -12.25 -15.62
CA THR A 51 -1.19 -12.84 -16.25
C THR A 51 -0.09 -13.24 -15.25
N GLU A 52 0.39 -14.47 -15.40
CA GLU A 52 1.60 -15.04 -14.79
C GLU A 52 2.85 -14.16 -15.01
N VAL A 53 3.73 -14.11 -14.00
CA VAL A 53 5.13 -13.66 -14.20
C VAL A 53 6.09 -14.75 -13.75
N LYS A 54 6.84 -15.27 -14.73
CA LYS A 54 7.99 -16.17 -14.55
C LYS A 54 9.19 -15.41 -13.98
N SER A 55 9.88 -16.04 -13.04
CA SER A 55 11.18 -15.64 -12.51
C SER A 55 12.30 -15.68 -13.56
N PRO A 56 13.36 -14.86 -13.39
CA PRO A 56 14.71 -15.40 -13.54
C PRO A 56 15.66 -15.06 -12.38
N LEU A 57 16.52 -16.05 -12.08
CA LEU A 57 17.68 -16.08 -11.17
C LEU A 57 18.87 -15.22 -11.70
N PRO A 58 20.07 -15.23 -11.07
CA PRO A 58 20.50 -14.28 -10.04
C PRO A 58 21.71 -13.43 -10.48
N TYR A 59 22.00 -12.35 -9.74
CA TYR A 59 23.11 -11.44 -10.03
C TYR A 59 24.44 -11.93 -9.43
N ASN A 60 25.51 -11.64 -10.17
CA ASN A 60 26.89 -12.05 -9.97
C ASN A 60 27.56 -11.31 -8.78
N LEU A 61 28.08 -12.06 -7.79
CA LEU A 61 28.85 -11.52 -6.67
C LEU A 61 30.35 -11.69 -6.95
N ASN A 62 31.08 -10.59 -7.11
CA ASN A 62 32.54 -10.59 -7.08
C ASN A 62 33.03 -10.87 -5.65
N ALA A 63 33.21 -12.15 -5.32
CA ALA A 63 33.83 -12.59 -4.08
C ALA A 63 35.36 -12.64 -4.25
N ARG A 64 36.08 -11.81 -3.49
CA ARG A 64 37.52 -11.98 -3.27
C ARG A 64 37.73 -13.18 -2.35
N ASN A 65 38.51 -14.15 -2.82
CA ASN A 65 39.14 -15.29 -2.13
C ASN A 65 38.53 -15.68 -0.77
N ILE A 66 37.47 -16.49 -0.81
CA ILE A 66 37.04 -17.31 0.32
C ILE A 66 37.18 -18.77 -0.14
N THR A 67 37.98 -19.54 0.60
CA THR A 67 38.20 -20.97 0.39
C THR A 67 36.88 -21.74 0.48
N PRO A 68 36.60 -22.70 -0.43
CA PRO A 68 35.32 -23.37 -0.56
C PRO A 68 35.17 -24.55 0.41
N ALA A 69 35.23 -24.28 1.71
CA ALA A 69 34.90 -25.24 2.75
C ALA A 69 34.09 -24.51 3.84
N THR A 70 32.82 -24.90 3.98
CA THR A 70 31.75 -24.37 4.87
C THR A 70 30.86 -23.26 4.30
N LEU A 71 30.15 -23.51 3.19
CA LEU A 71 28.86 -22.85 2.94
C LEU A 71 27.75 -23.71 3.56
N GLY A 72 27.67 -23.71 4.89
CA GLY A 72 26.47 -24.19 5.57
C GLY A 72 25.29 -23.29 5.24
N ASN A 73 24.09 -23.85 5.12
CA ASN A 73 22.84 -23.08 5.05
C ASN A 73 22.76 -22.16 6.28
N VAL A 74 23.13 -20.89 6.13
CA VAL A 74 22.96 -19.90 7.20
C VAL A 74 21.47 -19.60 7.31
N THR A 75 20.77 -20.32 8.18
CA THR A 75 19.40 -19.98 8.56
C THR A 75 19.45 -18.70 9.40
N LEU A 76 18.92 -17.60 8.85
CA LEU A 76 18.81 -16.34 9.59
C LEU A 76 17.91 -16.53 10.81
N GLU A 77 18.36 -16.04 11.96
CA GLU A 77 17.54 -16.00 13.17
C GLU A 77 16.40 -14.98 13.05
N ARG A 78 15.37 -15.12 13.88
CA ARG A 78 14.30 -14.11 13.96
C ARG A 78 14.84 -12.81 14.54
N CYS A 79 14.34 -11.67 14.06
CA CYS A 79 14.66 -10.36 14.62
C CYS A 79 14.34 -10.32 16.13
N PRO A 80 15.01 -9.50 16.95
CA PRO A 80 14.69 -9.35 18.37
C PRO A 80 13.23 -8.91 18.56
N VAL A 81 12.64 -9.22 19.72
CA VAL A 81 11.25 -8.85 20.04
C VAL A 81 11.10 -7.33 20.09
N LEU A 82 12.06 -6.65 20.71
CA LEU A 82 12.19 -5.20 20.68
C LEU A 82 13.28 -4.83 19.65
N PRO A 83 12.95 -4.09 18.58
CA PRO A 83 13.95 -3.64 17.63
C PRO A 83 15.02 -2.78 18.32
N PRO A 84 16.32 -2.98 18.03
CA PRO A 84 17.41 -2.37 18.80
C PRO A 84 17.67 -0.90 18.42
N LEU A 85 17.05 -0.40 17.35
CA LEU A 85 17.28 0.94 16.78
C LEU A 85 16.19 1.97 17.14
N LEU A 86 15.38 1.67 18.17
CA LEU A 86 14.34 2.57 18.64
C LEU A 86 14.90 3.57 19.66
N HIS A 87 14.59 4.85 19.48
CA HIS A 87 15.13 5.95 20.28
C HIS A 87 14.05 6.82 20.95
N GLY A 88 12.77 6.52 20.74
CA GLY A 88 11.65 7.31 21.22
C GLY A 88 11.28 8.39 20.23
N HIS A 89 11.36 9.66 20.65
CA HIS A 89 10.88 10.78 19.85
C HIS A 89 11.55 10.86 18.46
N VAL A 90 10.74 11.09 17.44
CA VAL A 90 11.14 11.24 16.04
C VAL A 90 10.69 12.62 15.55
N GLU A 91 11.63 13.39 15.01
CA GLU A 91 11.31 14.65 14.33
C GLU A 91 10.73 14.36 12.94
N VAL A 92 9.58 14.97 12.64
CA VAL A 92 8.85 14.76 11.40
C VAL A 92 9.29 15.79 10.35
N ASP A 93 9.74 15.31 9.18
CA ASP A 93 10.11 16.16 8.06
C ASP A 93 8.91 16.46 7.17
N LYS A 94 8.37 17.68 7.29
CA LYS A 94 7.20 18.16 6.51
C LYS A 94 7.57 18.75 5.14
N ARG A 95 8.85 18.72 4.72
CA ARG A 95 9.24 19.17 3.38
C ARG A 95 8.69 18.22 2.33
N VAL A 96 8.30 18.76 1.18
CA VAL A 96 7.73 17.98 0.06
C VAL A 96 8.86 17.50 -0.85
N PRO A 97 9.24 16.21 -0.83
CA PRO A 97 10.25 15.70 -1.74
C PRO A 97 9.70 15.53 -3.17
N SER A 98 10.61 15.46 -4.15
CA SER A 98 10.26 14.96 -5.48
C SER A 98 10.17 13.43 -5.46
N TRP A 99 9.44 12.85 -6.42
CA TRP A 99 9.38 11.39 -6.59
C TRP A 99 10.77 10.79 -6.83
N THR A 100 11.60 11.43 -7.66
CA THR A 100 12.98 11.00 -7.90
C THR A 100 13.81 10.99 -6.63
N SER A 101 13.70 12.03 -5.79
CA SER A 101 14.41 12.10 -4.52
C SER A 101 13.99 10.99 -3.55
N LEU A 102 12.71 10.60 -3.54
CA LEU A 102 12.24 9.46 -2.74
C LEU A 102 12.82 8.13 -3.23
N GLU A 103 12.84 7.91 -4.54
CA GLU A 103 13.40 6.69 -5.13
C GLU A 103 14.91 6.56 -4.87
N GLU A 104 15.66 7.66 -4.99
CA GLU A 104 17.09 7.71 -4.67
C GLU A 104 17.38 7.50 -3.18
N LYS A 105 16.49 7.99 -2.30
CA LYS A 105 16.64 7.87 -0.84
C LYS A 105 16.43 6.44 -0.34
N PHE A 106 15.62 5.63 -1.03
CA PHE A 106 15.23 4.30 -0.57
C PHE A 106 15.58 3.17 -1.55
N PRO A 107 16.87 2.99 -1.90
CA PRO A 107 17.29 2.00 -2.90
C PRO A 107 17.14 0.54 -2.43
N SER A 108 16.94 0.32 -1.13
CA SER A 108 16.75 -1.00 -0.53
C SER A 108 15.31 -1.51 -0.59
N LEU A 109 14.35 -0.68 -0.99
CA LEU A 109 12.97 -1.12 -1.17
C LEU A 109 12.88 -2.06 -2.38
N LEU A 110 12.21 -3.18 -2.17
CA LEU A 110 11.79 -4.06 -3.24
C LEU A 110 10.66 -3.39 -4.04
N LYS A 111 10.41 -3.92 -5.23
CA LYS A 111 9.31 -3.47 -6.09
C LYS A 111 8.01 -3.41 -5.29
N GLY A 112 7.29 -2.31 -5.44
CA GLY A 112 6.02 -2.10 -4.74
C GLY A 112 6.15 -1.47 -3.35
N GLY A 113 7.35 -1.02 -2.96
CA GLY A 113 7.58 -0.42 -1.65
C GLY A 113 7.69 -1.44 -0.52
N HIS A 114 7.96 -2.72 -0.86
CA HIS A 114 8.13 -3.80 0.10
C HIS A 114 9.54 -3.73 0.72
N SER A 115 9.65 -3.81 2.05
CA SER A 115 10.91 -3.88 2.77
C SER A 115 10.96 -5.08 3.70
N ARG A 116 12.17 -5.64 3.87
CA ARG A 116 12.49 -6.71 4.84
C ARG A 116 13.83 -6.40 5.50
N PRO A 117 14.01 -6.73 6.80
CA PRO A 117 15.30 -6.56 7.45
C PRO A 117 16.34 -7.51 6.82
N PRO A 118 17.55 -7.03 6.45
CA PRO A 118 18.54 -7.85 5.75
C PRO A 118 19.27 -8.85 6.67
N GLY A 119 19.29 -8.62 7.98
CA GLY A 119 20.09 -9.39 8.95
C GLY A 119 19.31 -10.39 9.79
N CYS A 120 18.00 -10.50 9.62
CA CYS A 120 17.14 -11.39 10.42
C CYS A 120 15.81 -11.65 9.72
N VAL A 121 15.09 -12.68 10.16
CA VAL A 121 13.71 -12.94 9.71
C VAL A 121 12.74 -12.10 10.54
N ALA A 122 11.97 -11.21 9.89
CA ALA A 122 10.99 -10.37 10.58
C ALA A 122 9.96 -11.22 11.34
N ARG A 123 9.53 -10.74 12.51
CA ARG A 123 8.48 -11.39 13.31
C ARG A 123 7.07 -11.08 12.79
N HIS A 124 6.92 -9.94 12.12
CA HIS A 124 5.64 -9.40 11.71
C HIS A 124 5.68 -9.09 10.22
N LYS A 125 4.71 -9.67 9.50
CA LYS A 125 4.39 -9.34 8.10
C LYS A 125 3.22 -8.37 8.06
N VAL A 126 3.47 -7.14 7.67
CA VAL A 126 2.54 -6.02 7.86
C VAL A 126 2.15 -5.38 6.53
N ALA A 127 0.86 -5.31 6.24
CA ALA A 127 0.34 -4.48 5.16
C ALA A 127 -0.09 -3.12 5.73
N ILE A 128 0.51 -2.03 5.25
CA ILE A 128 0.08 -0.67 5.56
C ILE A 128 -0.92 -0.22 4.50
N VAL A 129 -2.19 -0.10 4.85
CA VAL A 129 -3.29 0.20 3.92
C VAL A 129 -3.69 1.66 4.05
N ILE A 130 -3.58 2.41 2.96
CA ILE A 130 -3.81 3.86 2.91
C ILE A 130 -4.96 4.15 1.95
N PRO A 131 -6.16 4.52 2.45
CA PRO A 131 -7.22 5.02 1.61
C PRO A 131 -6.82 6.39 1.04
N PHE A 132 -6.93 6.57 -0.28
CA PHE A 132 -6.30 7.70 -0.96
C PHE A 132 -7.16 8.31 -2.08
N ARG A 133 -7.11 9.64 -2.22
CA ARG A 133 -7.53 10.39 -3.40
C ARG A 133 -6.98 11.82 -3.34
N ASP A 134 -6.38 12.31 -4.41
CA ASP A 134 -5.96 13.72 -4.58
C ASP A 134 -5.12 14.31 -3.43
N ARG A 135 -4.25 13.49 -2.81
CA ARG A 135 -3.41 13.86 -1.65
C ARG A 135 -1.91 13.65 -1.92
N ASP A 136 -1.45 13.83 -3.16
CA ASP A 136 -0.06 13.56 -3.60
C ASP A 136 1.02 14.21 -2.72
N ILE A 137 0.80 15.46 -2.30
CA ILE A 137 1.72 16.17 -1.38
C ILE A 137 1.84 15.44 -0.04
N HIS A 138 0.71 15.01 0.55
CA HIS A 138 0.71 14.28 1.82
C HIS A 138 1.38 12.92 1.64
N LEU A 139 1.12 12.22 0.53
CA LEU A 139 1.74 10.92 0.26
C LEU A 139 3.27 11.02 0.16
N LYS A 140 3.79 12.05 -0.51
CA LYS A 140 5.24 12.28 -0.60
C LYS A 140 5.88 12.52 0.77
N ILE A 141 5.24 13.35 1.60
CA ILE A 141 5.69 13.59 2.97
C ILE A 141 5.59 12.28 3.79
N PHE A 142 4.50 11.55 3.66
CA PHE A 142 4.27 10.27 4.33
C PHE A 142 5.37 9.26 4.00
N LEU A 143 5.62 8.98 2.72
CA LEU A 143 6.65 8.04 2.28
C LEU A 143 8.05 8.45 2.75
N ASN A 144 8.35 9.75 2.76
CA ASN A 144 9.64 10.28 3.24
C ASN A 144 9.92 9.93 4.70
N ASN A 145 8.88 9.90 5.54
CA ASN A 145 8.98 9.71 6.98
C ASN A 145 8.75 8.24 7.38
N ILE A 146 7.76 7.58 6.77
CA ILE A 146 7.31 6.27 7.21
C ILE A 146 8.30 5.15 6.87
N HIS A 147 9.01 5.24 5.75
CA HIS A 147 9.93 4.16 5.35
C HIS A 147 11.08 3.97 6.36
N PRO A 148 11.84 5.03 6.75
CA PRO A 148 12.82 4.92 7.82
C PRO A 148 12.22 4.45 9.14
N PHE A 149 11.02 4.95 9.47
CA PHE A 149 10.31 4.60 10.70
C PHE A 149 10.02 3.09 10.79
N LEU A 150 9.44 2.52 9.74
CA LEU A 150 9.10 1.09 9.69
C LEU A 150 10.33 0.18 9.55
N GLN A 151 11.36 0.62 8.81
CA GLN A 151 12.61 -0.13 8.66
C GLN A 151 13.35 -0.30 9.98
N LYS A 152 13.38 0.74 10.84
CA LYS A 152 13.93 0.65 12.20
C LYS A 152 13.22 -0.39 13.07
N GLN A 153 11.94 -0.63 12.81
CA GLN A 153 11.14 -1.62 13.53
C GLN A 153 11.33 -3.06 13.03
N GLN A 154 12.20 -3.28 12.04
CA GLN A 154 12.56 -4.60 11.51
C GLN A 154 11.33 -5.41 11.03
N LEU A 155 10.38 -4.72 10.41
CA LEU A 155 9.17 -5.31 9.84
C LEU A 155 9.43 -5.88 8.44
N ASP A 156 8.71 -6.94 8.09
CA ASP A 156 8.47 -7.33 6.69
C ASP A 156 7.18 -6.62 6.28
N TYR A 157 7.27 -5.53 5.53
CA TYR A 157 6.09 -4.68 5.26
C TYR A 157 6.02 -4.22 3.82
N ALA A 158 4.81 -3.93 3.34
CA ALA A 158 4.60 -3.13 2.14
C ALA A 158 3.48 -2.10 2.37
N ILE A 159 3.47 -1.07 1.51
CA ILE A 159 2.52 0.04 1.58
C ILE A 159 1.56 -0.06 0.40
N PHE A 160 0.27 -0.13 0.72
CA PHE A 160 -0.84 -0.26 -0.21
C PHE A 160 -1.61 1.06 -0.26
N VAL A 161 -1.31 1.89 -1.26
CA VAL A 161 -2.08 3.11 -1.54
C VAL A 161 -3.30 2.74 -2.39
N VAL A 162 -4.49 2.83 -1.81
CA VAL A 162 -5.76 2.43 -2.42
C VAL A 162 -6.50 3.66 -2.91
N GLU A 163 -6.36 3.94 -4.21
CA GLU A 163 -6.88 5.16 -4.83
C GLU A 163 -8.36 5.02 -5.24
N MET A 164 -9.19 5.98 -4.82
CA MET A 164 -10.60 6.04 -5.22
C MET A 164 -10.81 6.88 -6.47
N ALA A 165 -11.75 6.45 -7.32
CA ALA A 165 -12.15 7.20 -8.51
C ALA A 165 -12.67 8.62 -8.17
N VAL A 166 -12.39 9.57 -9.07
CA VAL A 166 -12.66 11.01 -8.88
C VAL A 166 -14.16 11.33 -8.75
N ASN A 167 -15.03 10.61 -9.46
CA ASN A 167 -16.47 10.94 -9.58
C ASN A 167 -17.39 10.22 -8.58
N VAL A 168 -16.85 9.72 -7.47
CA VAL A 168 -17.63 9.03 -6.43
C VAL A 168 -17.36 9.69 -5.08
N THR A 169 -18.35 9.77 -4.20
CA THR A 169 -18.13 10.25 -2.82
C THR A 169 -17.08 9.36 -2.15
N PHE A 170 -16.09 9.96 -1.47
CA PHE A 170 -15.02 9.20 -0.82
C PHE A 170 -15.59 8.22 0.21
N ASN A 171 -15.08 6.99 0.23
CA ASN A 171 -15.48 5.98 1.20
C ASN A 171 -14.22 5.33 1.78
N ARG A 172 -13.79 5.86 2.93
CA ARG A 172 -12.53 5.49 3.61
C ARG A 172 -12.51 4.01 3.99
N ALA A 173 -13.55 3.55 4.67
CA ALA A 173 -13.71 2.17 5.13
C ALA A 173 -13.75 1.14 3.98
N LEU A 174 -14.44 1.46 2.88
CA LEU A 174 -14.48 0.61 1.69
C LEU A 174 -13.07 0.41 1.10
N LEU A 175 -12.28 1.48 1.00
CA LEU A 175 -10.92 1.40 0.47
C LEU A 175 -10.00 0.60 1.40
N MET A 176 -10.21 0.66 2.70
CA MET A 176 -9.51 -0.17 3.68
C MET A 176 -9.82 -1.66 3.49
N ASN A 177 -11.10 -2.01 3.29
CA ASN A 177 -11.51 -3.37 2.95
C ASN A 177 -10.90 -3.87 1.63
N ILE A 178 -10.88 -3.02 0.59
CA ILE A 178 -10.23 -3.33 -0.69
C ILE A 178 -8.73 -3.58 -0.47
N GLY A 179 -8.05 -2.68 0.22
CA GLY A 179 -6.61 -2.82 0.50
C GLY A 179 -6.27 -4.10 1.27
N TYR A 180 -7.10 -4.48 2.25
CA TYR A 180 -6.97 -5.74 2.97
C TYR A 180 -7.03 -6.95 2.03
N LEU A 181 -8.05 -7.01 1.17
CA LEU A 181 -8.25 -8.13 0.24
C LEU A 181 -7.12 -8.23 -0.79
N GLU A 182 -6.62 -7.10 -1.27
CA GLU A 182 -5.65 -7.03 -2.35
C GLU A 182 -4.22 -7.30 -1.85
N ALA A 183 -3.90 -6.83 -0.64
CA ALA A 183 -2.65 -7.17 0.02
C ALA A 183 -2.52 -8.70 0.23
N LEU A 184 -3.62 -9.39 0.57
CA LEU A 184 -3.61 -10.85 0.74
C LEU A 184 -3.41 -11.65 -0.56
N LYS A 185 -3.61 -11.03 -1.73
CA LYS A 185 -3.28 -11.67 -3.02
C LYS A 185 -1.78 -11.59 -3.31
N ASP A 186 -1.11 -10.56 -2.78
CA ASP A 186 0.30 -10.29 -3.03
C ASP A 186 1.21 -11.07 -2.06
N TYR A 187 0.84 -11.15 -0.78
CA TYR A 187 1.67 -11.78 0.23
C TYR A 187 0.87 -12.28 1.45
N ASP A 188 1.46 -13.17 2.27
CA ASP A 188 0.81 -13.77 3.44
C ASP A 188 0.85 -12.85 4.68
N TYR A 189 0.40 -11.59 4.51
CA TYR A 189 0.32 -10.63 5.61
C TYR A 189 -0.54 -11.16 6.77
N GLN A 190 -0.02 -10.97 7.98
CA GLN A 190 -0.67 -11.38 9.24
C GLN A 190 -1.23 -10.18 10.01
N CYS A 191 -0.78 -8.98 9.68
CA CYS A 191 -1.15 -7.74 10.35
C CYS A 191 -1.47 -6.66 9.33
N PHE A 192 -2.51 -5.89 9.60
CA PHE A 192 -2.97 -4.79 8.77
C PHE A 192 -2.97 -3.51 9.59
N VAL A 193 -2.24 -2.50 9.12
CA VAL A 193 -2.27 -1.16 9.67
C VAL A 193 -3.05 -0.27 8.71
N PHE A 194 -4.23 0.17 9.14
CA PHE A 194 -5.07 1.10 8.38
C PHE A 194 -4.67 2.51 8.75
N HIS A 195 -4.30 3.32 7.75
CA HIS A 195 -3.54 4.54 8.01
C HIS A 195 -4.02 5.72 7.17
N ASP A 196 -4.41 6.81 7.82
CA ASP A 196 -4.67 8.07 7.14
C ASP A 196 -3.34 8.69 6.63
N VAL A 197 -3.30 9.10 5.37
CA VAL A 197 -2.05 9.54 4.71
C VAL A 197 -1.43 10.80 5.31
N ASP A 198 -2.18 11.57 6.10
CA ASP A 198 -1.77 12.83 6.71
C ASP A 198 -1.39 12.72 8.20
N LEU A 199 -1.35 11.51 8.75
CA LEU A 199 -0.81 11.25 10.08
C LEU A 199 0.63 10.75 10.00
N LEU A 200 1.51 11.26 10.87
CA LEU A 200 2.93 10.90 10.92
C LEU A 200 3.30 10.57 12.37
N PRO A 201 3.92 9.42 12.66
CA PRO A 201 4.27 9.05 14.02
C PRO A 201 5.48 9.87 14.52
N GLU A 202 5.36 10.39 15.75
CA GLU A 202 6.40 11.21 16.41
C GLU A 202 7.19 10.42 17.47
N ASP A 203 6.96 9.12 17.60
CA ASP A 203 7.66 8.23 18.54
C ASP A 203 7.82 6.83 17.96
N ASP A 204 9.06 6.37 17.76
CA ASP A 204 9.37 5.06 17.15
C ASP A 204 9.11 3.86 18.06
N ARG A 205 8.76 4.10 19.33
CA ARG A 205 8.24 3.07 20.25
C ARG A 205 6.77 2.77 19.97
N ASN A 206 6.09 3.55 19.14
CA ASN A 206 4.78 3.18 18.59
C ASN A 206 4.98 2.11 17.49
N LEU A 207 4.97 0.83 17.88
CA LEU A 207 5.26 -0.27 16.97
C LEU A 207 4.13 -0.49 15.94
N TYR A 208 4.45 -0.53 14.65
CA TYR A 208 3.52 -0.78 13.54
C TYR A 208 3.36 -2.28 13.29
N SER A 209 3.06 -3.01 14.36
CA SER A 209 2.73 -4.43 14.35
C SER A 209 1.44 -4.67 15.14
N CYS A 210 0.86 -5.86 14.96
CA CYS A 210 -0.38 -6.24 15.63
C CYS A 210 -0.08 -6.93 16.96
N GLU A 211 -0.93 -6.63 17.93
CA GLU A 211 -0.93 -7.16 19.30
C GLU A 211 -2.02 -8.24 19.46
N GLN A 212 -2.21 -8.71 20.69
CA GLN A 212 -3.30 -9.65 21.05
C GLN A 212 -4.70 -9.04 20.90
N SER A 213 -4.82 -7.72 20.80
CA SER A 213 -6.10 -7.02 20.58
C SER A 213 -5.94 -5.97 19.48
N PRO A 214 -7.04 -5.60 18.77
CA PRO A 214 -7.01 -4.46 17.86
C PRO A 214 -6.48 -3.21 18.57
N ARG A 215 -5.63 -2.44 17.89
CA ARG A 215 -4.89 -1.34 18.50
C ARG A 215 -5.17 -0.02 17.81
N HIS A 216 -5.63 0.97 18.56
CA HIS A 216 -5.64 2.37 18.12
C HIS A 216 -4.24 2.96 18.33
N MET A 217 -3.65 3.51 17.27
CA MET A 217 -2.25 3.94 17.25
C MET A 217 -2.08 5.46 17.26
N SER A 218 -3.08 6.21 16.83
CA SER A 218 -3.11 7.68 16.78
C SER A 218 -3.81 8.30 18.00
N VAL A 219 -3.44 7.87 19.21
CA VAL A 219 -4.12 8.26 20.46
C VAL A 219 -3.85 9.71 20.90
N ALA A 220 -2.80 10.34 20.36
CA ALA A 220 -2.37 11.69 20.69
C ALA A 220 -1.87 12.39 19.41
N VAL A 221 -2.75 13.19 18.78
CA VAL A 221 -2.47 13.91 17.53
C VAL A 221 -2.29 15.40 17.82
N ASP A 222 -1.34 16.07 17.15
CA ASP A 222 -0.99 17.48 17.35
C ASP A 222 -2.20 18.43 17.18
N THR A 223 -2.99 18.25 16.13
CA THR A 223 -4.21 19.02 15.84
C THR A 223 -5.31 18.83 16.89
N LEU A 224 -5.20 17.78 17.72
CA LEU A 224 -6.08 17.49 18.85
C LEU A 224 -5.39 17.81 20.19
N ASN A 225 -4.34 18.63 20.17
CA ASN A 225 -3.52 19.01 21.33
C ASN A 225 -2.98 17.79 22.10
N TYR A 226 -2.66 16.71 21.39
CA TYR A 226 -2.20 15.44 21.96
C TYR A 226 -3.19 14.84 22.98
N LYS A 227 -4.49 15.09 22.80
CA LYS A 227 -5.55 14.53 23.64
C LYS A 227 -6.47 13.67 22.81
N LEU A 228 -6.81 12.50 23.36
CA LEU A 228 -7.82 11.62 22.78
C LEU A 228 -9.20 12.29 22.94
N PRO A 229 -9.94 12.57 21.84
CA PRO A 229 -11.23 13.24 21.90
C PRO A 229 -12.28 12.49 22.74
N TYR A 230 -12.33 11.16 22.62
CA TYR A 230 -13.20 10.28 23.38
C TYR A 230 -12.64 8.85 23.39
N ALA A 231 -12.99 8.07 24.42
CA ALA A 231 -12.36 6.77 24.69
C ALA A 231 -12.58 5.72 23.58
N GLN A 232 -13.68 5.84 22.84
CA GLN A 232 -14.09 4.90 21.78
C GLN A 232 -13.50 5.24 20.41
N LEU A 233 -12.75 6.35 20.28
CA LEU A 233 -12.20 6.75 18.99
C LEU A 233 -11.26 5.66 18.45
N PHE A 234 -11.53 5.22 17.23
CA PHE A 234 -10.73 4.22 16.51
C PHE A 234 -10.34 4.67 15.08
N GLY A 235 -10.45 5.98 14.83
CA GLY A 235 -10.05 6.63 13.58
C GLY A 235 -8.53 6.90 13.49
N GLY A 236 -8.10 7.54 12.40
CA GLY A 236 -6.69 7.88 12.19
C GLY A 236 -5.86 6.66 11.76
N VAL A 237 -5.19 6.03 12.72
CA VAL A 237 -4.31 4.87 12.52
C VAL A 237 -4.69 3.74 13.47
N SER A 238 -4.95 2.56 12.91
CA SER A 238 -5.24 1.35 13.70
C SER A 238 -4.54 0.12 13.15
N ALA A 239 -4.17 -0.81 14.03
CA ALA A 239 -3.60 -2.11 13.68
C ALA A 239 -4.54 -3.24 14.09
N ILE A 240 -4.82 -4.14 13.15
CA ILE A 240 -5.74 -5.27 13.33
C ILE A 240 -5.11 -6.51 12.70
N SER A 241 -5.06 -7.61 13.46
CA SER A 241 -4.56 -8.88 12.91
C SER A 241 -5.51 -9.38 11.83
N ARG A 242 -4.99 -10.24 10.94
CA ARG A 242 -5.80 -10.92 9.93
C ARG A 242 -7.01 -11.60 10.56
N GLU A 243 -6.79 -12.32 11.66
CA GLU A 243 -7.79 -13.10 12.35
C GLU A 243 -8.90 -12.21 12.93
N HIS A 244 -8.53 -11.11 13.59
CA HIS A 244 -9.51 -10.16 14.13
C HIS A 244 -10.31 -9.49 13.01
N PHE A 245 -9.64 -9.06 11.94
CA PHE A 245 -10.31 -8.40 10.82
C PHE A 245 -11.33 -9.32 10.12
N GLN A 246 -11.00 -10.61 10.00
CA GLN A 246 -11.93 -11.63 9.49
C GLN A 246 -13.09 -11.87 10.46
N ALA A 247 -12.81 -11.94 11.77
CA ALA A 247 -13.83 -12.20 12.79
C ALA A 247 -14.93 -11.11 12.82
N ILE A 248 -14.55 -9.84 12.61
CA ILE A 248 -15.46 -8.69 12.60
C ILE A 248 -16.05 -8.39 11.21
N ASN A 249 -15.74 -9.21 10.20
CA ASN A 249 -16.16 -9.03 8.81
C ASN A 249 -15.75 -7.65 8.22
N GLY A 250 -14.54 -7.19 8.57
CA GLY A 250 -13.98 -5.93 8.13
C GLY A 250 -14.80 -4.68 8.50
N PHE A 251 -14.48 -3.56 7.85
CA PHE A 251 -15.19 -2.29 8.04
C PHE A 251 -16.57 -2.30 7.34
N SER A 252 -17.46 -1.38 7.73
CA SER A 252 -18.70 -1.12 6.98
C SER A 252 -18.44 -0.44 5.63
N ASN A 253 -19.02 -0.95 4.56
CA ASN A 253 -18.94 -0.34 3.22
C ASN A 253 -19.97 0.79 3.01
N LEU A 254 -20.80 1.12 3.99
CA LEU A 254 -21.95 2.00 3.81
C LEU A 254 -21.65 3.49 4.07
N TYR A 255 -20.47 3.81 4.59
CA TYR A 255 -20.09 5.18 4.97
C TYR A 255 -19.46 5.94 3.80
N PHE A 256 -20.29 6.63 3.03
CA PHE A 256 -19.85 7.57 1.99
C PHE A 256 -19.80 8.99 2.57
N GLY A 257 -18.63 9.63 2.48
CA GLY A 257 -18.39 10.95 3.04
C GLY A 257 -17.61 10.86 4.35
N TRP A 258 -17.76 11.88 5.19
CA TRP A 258 -17.04 12.00 6.45
C TRP A 258 -17.87 11.48 7.63
N GLY A 259 -17.30 10.57 8.41
CA GLY A 259 -17.67 10.29 9.79
C GLY A 259 -18.47 9.00 10.03
N GLY A 260 -18.20 8.40 11.19
CA GLY A 260 -18.99 7.32 11.80
C GLY A 260 -18.56 5.91 11.38
N GLU A 261 -17.65 5.77 10.42
CA GLU A 261 -17.14 4.46 9.99
C GLU A 261 -16.15 3.86 10.99
N ASP A 262 -15.39 4.72 11.67
CA ASP A 262 -14.47 4.37 12.74
C ASP A 262 -15.20 4.05 14.05
N ASP A 263 -16.24 4.80 14.38
CA ASP A 263 -17.15 4.47 15.49
C ASP A 263 -17.90 3.16 15.22
N ASP A 264 -18.26 2.85 13.97
CA ASP A 264 -18.80 1.54 13.60
C ASP A 264 -17.78 0.44 13.79
N MET A 265 -16.53 0.67 13.38
CA MET A 265 -15.46 -0.28 13.59
C MET A 265 -15.23 -0.59 15.06
N TYR A 266 -15.27 0.43 15.93
CA TYR A 266 -15.14 0.24 17.38
C TYR A 266 -16.23 -0.67 17.97
N ARG A 267 -17.46 -0.63 17.42
CA ARG A 267 -18.58 -1.44 17.92
C ARG A 267 -18.55 -2.90 17.48
N ARG A 268 -17.75 -3.23 16.46
CA ARG A 268 -17.62 -4.60 15.93
C ARG A 268 -16.60 -5.40 16.72
#